data_AF-A0A957YMZ1-F1
#
_entry.id   AF-A0A957YMZ1-F1
#
_cell.length_a   1.000
_cell.length_b   1.000
_cell.length_c   1.000
_cell.angle_alpha   90.00
_cell.angle_beta   90.00
_cell.angle_gamma   90.00
#
_symmetry.space_group_name_H-M   'P 1'
#
loop_
_entity.id
_entity.type
_entity.pdbx_description
1 polymer ?
#
loop_
_entity_poly.entity_id
_entity_poly.type
_entity_poly.pdbx_seq_one_letter_code
_entity_poly.pdbx_strand_id
1 'polypeptide(L)'
;PCIYYGDEVGMTGANDPYCRGAFPWHDRESWNEDLLDFHKRAIAMRHAYPALRTGSFEALLARGSVYAFRRVLADEEMIVVFNVAEERVSVDIPLGESSTPGAYTAVWGEGTHTAQAQRLPGVTIGGRGALVLKRAG
;
A
#
# COMPACT_ATOMS: atom_id res chain seq x y z
N PRO A 1 9.26 8.03 3.65
CA PRO A 1 9.84 6.67 3.73
C PRO A 1 11.36 6.79 3.83
N CYS A 2 11.98 5.97 4.67
CA CYS A 2 13.43 5.82 4.76
C CYS A 2 13.71 4.32 4.63
N ILE A 3 14.63 3.94 3.75
CA ILE A 3 15.00 2.55 3.49
C ILE A 3 16.41 2.38 4.05
N TYR A 4 16.62 1.35 4.88
CA TYR A 4 17.96 1.01 5.34
C TYR A 4 18.65 0.19 4.25
N TYR A 5 19.90 0.53 3.92
CA TYR A 5 20.57 -0.03 2.74
C TYR A 5 20.61 -1.57 2.82
N GLY A 6 20.17 -2.24 1.75
CA GLY A 6 20.09 -3.69 1.71
C GLY A 6 18.69 -4.23 1.98
N ASP A 7 17.81 -3.50 2.65
CA ASP A 7 16.41 -3.92 2.86
C ASP A 7 15.71 -4.16 1.52
N GLU A 8 15.99 -3.32 0.52
CA GLU A 8 15.37 -3.39 -0.80
C GLU A 8 15.80 -4.61 -1.62
N VAL A 9 16.92 -5.24 -1.26
CA VAL A 9 17.42 -6.48 -1.89
C VAL A 9 17.33 -7.69 -0.96
N GLY A 10 16.72 -7.53 0.23
CA GLY A 10 16.52 -8.62 1.18
C GLY A 10 17.78 -9.02 1.96
N MET A 11 18.72 -8.10 2.17
CA MET A 11 19.92 -8.34 2.96
C MET A 11 19.53 -8.69 4.40
N THR A 12 20.02 -9.83 4.91
CA THR A 12 19.73 -10.27 6.28
C THR A 12 20.91 -9.98 7.21
N GLY A 13 20.63 -9.86 8.50
CA GLY A 13 21.65 -9.62 9.53
C GLY A 13 21.05 -9.74 10.92
N ALA A 14 21.85 -10.18 11.90
CA ALA A 14 21.47 -10.19 13.30
C ALA A 14 21.59 -8.78 13.91
N ASN A 15 21.54 -8.67 15.24
CA ASN A 15 21.77 -7.41 15.95
C ASN A 15 23.19 -6.86 15.69
N ASP A 16 23.43 -5.62 16.10
CA ASP A 16 24.73 -4.94 16.03
C ASP A 16 25.86 -5.87 16.51
N PRO A 17 26.95 -6.04 15.72
CA PRO A 17 27.32 -5.33 14.48
C PRO A 17 26.76 -5.91 13.17
N TYR A 18 26.05 -7.03 13.21
CA TYR A 18 25.70 -7.80 12.01
C TYR A 18 24.63 -7.15 11.13
N CYS A 19 23.84 -6.21 11.67
CA CYS A 19 22.91 -5.39 10.88
C CYS A 19 23.61 -4.35 9.99
N ARG A 20 24.95 -4.31 9.97
CA ARG A 20 25.76 -3.36 9.20
C ARG A 20 26.68 -4.05 8.20
N GLY A 21 26.25 -5.20 7.68
CA GLY A 21 26.99 -5.96 6.66
C GLY A 21 27.26 -5.13 5.41
N ALA A 22 28.36 -5.42 4.70
CA ALA A 22 28.65 -4.76 3.44
C ALA A 22 27.59 -5.12 2.39
N PHE A 23 27.13 -4.13 1.63
CA PHE A 23 26.16 -4.36 0.58
C PHE A 23 26.73 -5.30 -0.50
N PRO A 24 25.98 -6.32 -0.97
CA PRO A 24 26.49 -7.39 -1.84
C PRO A 24 26.61 -6.95 -3.32
N TRP A 25 27.38 -5.90 -3.60
CA TRP A 25 27.60 -5.42 -4.98
C TRP A 25 28.29 -6.46 -5.88
N HIS A 26 29.10 -7.32 -5.28
CA HIS A 26 29.86 -8.38 -5.96
C HIS A 26 29.02 -9.62 -6.27
N ASP A 27 27.84 -9.76 -5.64
CA ASP A 27 26.96 -10.92 -5.74
C ASP A 27 25.54 -10.45 -6.05
N ARG A 28 25.34 -10.03 -7.30
CA ARG A 28 24.05 -9.54 -7.79
C ARG A 28 22.96 -10.61 -7.78
N GLU A 29 23.34 -11.87 -7.90
CA GLU A 29 22.45 -13.03 -7.92
C GLU A 29 21.82 -13.29 -6.55
N SER A 30 22.49 -12.89 -5.46
CA SER A 30 21.94 -12.94 -4.10
C SER A 30 20.77 -11.99 -3.83
N TRP A 31 20.54 -10.99 -4.70
CA TRP A 31 19.53 -9.97 -4.46
C TRP A 31 18.13 -10.52 -4.68
N ASN A 32 17.21 -10.21 -3.76
CA ASN A 32 15.79 -10.43 -3.98
C ASN A 32 15.23 -9.39 -4.97
N GLU A 33 15.18 -9.76 -6.25
CA GLU A 33 14.70 -8.90 -7.34
C GLU A 33 13.23 -8.49 -7.19
N ASP A 34 12.38 -9.38 -6.70
CA ASP A 34 10.97 -9.12 -6.49
C ASP A 34 10.77 -8.04 -5.40
N LEU A 35 11.59 -8.08 -4.35
CA LEU A 35 11.58 -7.07 -3.30
C LEU A 35 12.12 -5.73 -3.80
N LEU A 36 13.14 -5.73 -4.66
CA LEU A 36 13.66 -4.53 -5.28
C LEU A 36 12.64 -3.89 -6.21
N ASP A 37 11.96 -4.68 -7.02
CA ASP A 37 10.86 -4.22 -7.88
C ASP A 37 9.68 -3.69 -7.06
N PHE A 38 9.32 -4.37 -5.98
CA PHE A 38 8.30 -3.89 -5.03
C PHE A 38 8.63 -2.48 -4.53
N HIS A 39 9.87 -2.25 -4.05
CA HIS A 39 10.30 -0.94 -3.58
C HIS A 39 10.24 0.12 -4.70
N LYS A 40 10.76 -0.20 -5.88
CA LYS A 40 10.72 0.70 -7.05
C LYS A 40 9.30 1.11 -7.41
N ARG A 41 8.36 0.15 -7.50
CA ARG A 41 6.95 0.43 -7.81
C ARG A 41 6.27 1.23 -6.72
N ALA A 42 6.51 0.91 -5.44
CA ALA A 42 5.93 1.64 -4.31
C ALA A 42 6.43 3.10 -4.25
N ILE A 43 7.72 3.32 -4.51
CA ILE A 43 8.32 4.66 -4.62
C ILE A 43 7.69 5.41 -5.80
N ALA A 44 7.65 4.80 -6.99
CA ALA A 44 7.06 5.42 -8.18
C ALA A 44 5.60 5.85 -7.95
N MET A 45 4.78 4.97 -7.35
CA MET A 45 3.41 5.30 -6.96
C MET A 45 3.36 6.48 -6.00
N ARG A 46 4.19 6.50 -4.95
CA ARG A 46 4.24 7.61 -3.99
C ARG A 46 4.63 8.95 -4.65
N HIS A 47 5.48 8.93 -5.67
CA HIS A 47 5.83 10.13 -6.43
C HIS A 47 4.71 10.58 -7.37
N ALA A 48 4.00 9.63 -7.99
CA ALA A 48 2.92 9.89 -8.93
C ALA A 48 1.68 10.52 -8.27
N TYR A 49 1.39 10.18 -7.00
CA TYR A 49 0.18 10.62 -6.29
C TYR A 49 0.52 11.50 -5.07
N PRO A 50 0.48 12.84 -5.19
CA PRO A 50 0.78 13.78 -4.12
C PRO A 50 -0.01 13.55 -2.81
N ALA A 51 -1.26 13.07 -2.87
CA ALA A 51 -2.06 12.75 -1.70
C ALA A 51 -1.39 11.71 -0.80
N LEU A 52 -0.62 10.77 -1.35
CA LEU A 52 0.14 9.80 -0.55
C LEU A 52 1.30 10.44 0.23
N ARG A 53 1.78 11.62 -0.18
CA ARG A 53 2.88 12.34 0.46
C ARG A 53 2.38 13.34 1.50
N THR A 54 1.49 14.24 1.09
CA THR A 54 1.09 15.42 1.88
C THR A 54 -0.42 15.55 2.04
N GLY A 55 -1.21 14.61 1.53
CA GLY A 55 -2.64 14.60 1.77
C GLY A 55 -2.98 14.33 3.23
N SER A 56 -4.20 14.73 3.62
CA SER A 56 -4.78 14.42 4.93
C SER A 56 -4.77 12.91 5.19
N PHE A 57 -5.02 12.51 6.43
CA PHE A 57 -5.09 11.11 6.83
C PHE A 57 -6.36 10.87 7.64
N GLU A 58 -7.12 9.85 7.28
CA GLU A 58 -8.31 9.42 8.00
C GLU A 58 -8.31 7.89 8.06
N ALA A 59 -8.34 7.32 9.26
CA ALA A 59 -8.52 5.87 9.42
C ALA A 59 -9.97 5.51 9.11
N LEU A 60 -10.17 4.53 8.21
CA LEU A 60 -11.49 4.08 7.78
C LEU A 60 -11.88 2.76 8.45
N LEU A 61 -10.94 1.82 8.52
CA LEU A 61 -11.19 0.49 9.07
C LEU A 61 -9.94 -0.03 9.79
N ALA A 62 -10.13 -0.57 10.99
CA ALA A 62 -9.14 -1.39 11.68
C ALA A 62 -9.89 -2.57 12.31
N ARG A 63 -9.99 -3.69 11.57
CA ARG A 63 -10.77 -4.85 12.00
C ARG A 63 -10.10 -6.14 11.53
N GLY A 64 -9.86 -7.05 12.46
CA GLY A 64 -9.19 -8.31 12.17
C GLY A 64 -7.81 -8.07 11.57
N SER A 65 -7.55 -8.66 10.41
CA SER A 65 -6.30 -8.48 9.66
C SER A 65 -6.30 -7.29 8.69
N VAL A 66 -7.41 -6.54 8.61
CA VAL A 66 -7.54 -5.45 7.64
C VAL A 66 -7.36 -4.09 8.30
N TYR A 67 -6.50 -3.29 7.70
CA TYR A 67 -6.37 -1.88 7.99
C TYR A 67 -6.60 -1.05 6.73
N ALA A 68 -7.48 -0.06 6.80
CA ALA A 68 -7.75 0.85 5.68
C ALA A 68 -7.75 2.31 6.13
N PHE A 69 -7.23 3.18 5.28
CA PHE A 69 -7.26 4.62 5.49
C PHE A 69 -7.41 5.39 4.18
N ARG A 70 -7.93 6.61 4.31
CA ARG A 70 -8.06 7.58 3.23
C ARG A 70 -6.92 8.59 3.28
N ARG A 71 -6.50 9.04 2.10
CA ARG A 71 -5.65 10.22 1.89
C ARG A 71 -6.33 11.18 0.92
N VAL A 72 -6.43 12.47 1.26
CA VAL A 72 -7.01 13.49 0.38
C VAL A 72 -6.06 14.68 0.24
N LEU A 73 -5.83 15.14 -0.99
CA LEU A 73 -5.18 16.41 -1.28
C LEU A 73 -5.90 17.09 -2.44
N ALA A 74 -6.52 18.25 -2.17
CA ALA A 74 -7.38 18.94 -3.13
C ALA A 74 -8.46 17.99 -3.68
N ASP A 75 -8.48 17.75 -4.99
CA ASP A 75 -9.38 16.85 -5.71
C ASP A 75 -8.88 15.39 -5.79
N GLU A 76 -7.65 15.12 -5.36
CA GLU A 76 -7.09 13.76 -5.33
C GLU A 76 -7.49 13.03 -4.04
N GLU A 77 -8.32 11.99 -4.19
CA GLU A 77 -8.71 11.07 -3.12
C GLU A 77 -8.15 9.67 -3.37
N MET A 78 -7.50 9.12 -2.35
CA MET A 78 -6.90 7.79 -2.37
C MET A 78 -7.41 6.96 -1.18
N ILE A 79 -7.75 5.69 -1.41
CA ILE A 79 -8.00 4.71 -0.35
C ILE A 79 -6.87 3.69 -0.35
N VAL A 80 -6.27 3.44 0.81
CA VAL A 80 -5.22 2.45 1.01
C VAL A 80 -5.77 1.37 1.92
N VAL A 81 -5.63 0.10 1.52
CA VAL A 81 -6.09 -1.06 2.27
C VAL A 81 -4.95 -2.07 2.38
N PHE A 82 -4.72 -2.59 3.58
CA PHE A 82 -3.73 -3.63 3.89
C PHE A 82 -4.43 -4.84 4.47
N ASN A 83 -3.96 -6.03 4.07
CA ASN A 83 -4.30 -7.29 4.73
C ASN A 83 -3.03 -7.90 5.31
N VAL A 84 -2.96 -8.00 6.64
CA VAL A 84 -1.82 -8.61 7.33
C VAL A 84 -1.99 -10.10 7.55
N ALA A 85 -3.10 -10.74 7.16
CA ALA A 85 -3.24 -12.21 7.22
C ALA A 85 -2.48 -12.89 6.08
N GLU A 86 -2.28 -14.19 6.15
CA GLU A 86 -1.67 -14.98 5.06
C GLU A 86 -2.71 -15.37 4.00
N GLU A 87 -3.98 -15.37 4.38
CA GLU A 87 -5.09 -15.69 3.52
C GLU A 87 -5.70 -14.42 2.89
N ARG A 88 -6.35 -14.62 1.75
CA ARG A 88 -7.17 -13.59 1.12
C ARG A 88 -8.35 -13.23 2.01
N VAL A 89 -8.68 -11.95 2.05
CA VAL A 89 -9.86 -11.42 2.75
C VAL A 89 -10.75 -10.63 1.80
N SER A 90 -12.06 -10.69 2.03
CA SER A 90 -13.05 -9.81 1.40
C SER A 90 -13.78 -9.03 2.48
N VAL A 91 -13.88 -7.71 2.32
CA VAL A 91 -14.39 -6.81 3.34
C VAL A 91 -15.00 -5.55 2.73
N ASP A 92 -16.02 -5.01 3.39
CA ASP A 92 -16.58 -3.70 3.06
C ASP A 92 -15.75 -2.61 3.74
N ILE A 93 -15.26 -1.64 2.96
CA ILE A 93 -14.51 -0.49 3.49
C ILE A 93 -15.47 0.69 3.66
N PRO A 94 -15.77 1.13 4.90
CA PRO A 94 -16.58 2.32 5.10
C PRO A 94 -15.83 3.55 4.60
N LEU A 95 -16.52 4.47 3.95
CA LEU A 95 -15.97 5.72 3.44
C LEU A 95 -16.39 6.94 4.26
N GLY A 96 -17.25 6.75 5.27
CA GLY A 96 -17.76 7.83 6.12
C GLY A 96 -18.81 8.72 5.43
N GLU A 97 -19.45 9.57 6.22
CA GLU A 97 -20.58 10.40 5.74
C GLU A 97 -20.16 11.46 4.71
N SER A 98 -18.92 11.94 4.81
CA SER A 98 -18.31 12.91 3.87
C SER A 98 -17.89 12.29 2.53
N SER A 99 -18.08 10.98 2.33
CA SER A 99 -17.71 10.34 1.08
C SER A 99 -18.53 10.89 -0.09
N THR A 100 -17.86 11.22 -1.18
CA THR A 100 -18.58 11.48 -2.43
C THR A 100 -18.78 10.17 -3.19
N PRO A 101 -19.92 9.98 -3.86
CA PRO A 101 -20.09 8.88 -4.80
C PRO A 101 -19.03 8.92 -5.91
N GLY A 102 -18.61 7.74 -6.37
CA GLY A 102 -17.64 7.63 -7.46
C GLY A 102 -17.07 6.23 -7.62
N ALA A 103 -16.45 6.02 -8.78
CA ALA A 103 -15.63 4.85 -9.05
C ALA A 103 -14.19 5.11 -8.56
N TYR A 104 -13.51 4.04 -8.21
CA TYR A 104 -12.13 4.02 -7.76
C TYR A 104 -11.37 2.97 -8.56
N THR A 105 -10.23 3.33 -9.10
CA THR A 105 -9.39 2.41 -9.90
C THR A 105 -8.13 2.08 -9.12
N ALA A 106 -7.74 0.81 -9.12
CA ALA A 106 -6.51 0.38 -8.48
C ALA A 106 -5.28 0.98 -9.18
N VAL A 107 -4.42 1.63 -8.39
CA VAL A 107 -3.07 2.04 -8.78
C VAL A 107 -2.00 1.13 -8.16
N TRP A 108 -2.41 0.29 -7.20
CA TRP A 108 -1.67 -0.85 -6.68
C TRP A 108 -2.67 -1.97 -6.40
N GLY A 109 -2.35 -3.19 -6.85
CA GLY A 109 -3.33 -4.27 -6.95
C GLY A 109 -4.11 -4.17 -8.26
N GLU A 110 -5.34 -4.68 -8.28
CA GLU A 110 -6.14 -4.78 -9.50
C GLU A 110 -7.60 -4.41 -9.23
N GLY A 111 -8.29 -3.97 -10.28
CA GLY A 111 -9.74 -3.79 -10.28
C GLY A 111 -10.23 -2.35 -10.26
N THR A 112 -11.55 -2.21 -10.40
CA THR A 112 -12.30 -0.97 -10.21
C THR A 112 -13.40 -1.23 -9.20
N HIS A 113 -13.57 -0.31 -8.25
CA HIS A 113 -14.50 -0.40 -7.14
C HIS A 113 -15.41 0.81 -7.14
N THR A 114 -16.72 0.60 -7.04
CA THR A 114 -17.68 1.70 -7.01
C THR A 114 -18.20 1.89 -5.61
N ALA A 115 -18.15 3.12 -5.09
CA ALA A 115 -18.75 3.43 -3.81
C ALA A 115 -20.28 3.29 -3.88
N GLN A 116 -20.84 2.58 -2.92
CA GLN A 116 -22.28 2.37 -2.76
C GLN A 116 -22.61 2.61 -1.30
N ALA A 117 -23.66 3.38 -0.98
CA ALA A 117 -24.10 3.62 0.40
C ALA A 117 -22.94 3.92 1.38
N GLN A 118 -22.06 4.87 0.99
CA GLN A 118 -20.91 5.34 1.78
C GLN A 118 -19.89 4.24 2.14
N ARG A 119 -19.76 3.20 1.31
CA ARG A 119 -18.74 2.16 1.45
C ARG A 119 -18.24 1.67 0.10
N LEU A 120 -17.06 1.04 0.08
CA LEU A 120 -16.62 0.18 -1.02
C LEU A 120 -16.98 -1.27 -0.65
N PRO A 121 -17.98 -1.88 -1.31
CA PRO A 121 -18.40 -3.24 -0.97
C PRO A 121 -17.43 -4.29 -1.54
N GLY A 122 -17.24 -5.39 -0.80
CA GLY A 122 -16.58 -6.61 -1.28
C GLY A 122 -15.13 -6.41 -1.74
N VAL A 123 -14.40 -5.47 -1.16
CA VAL A 123 -12.99 -5.23 -1.50
C VAL A 123 -12.18 -6.48 -1.12
N THR A 124 -11.53 -7.06 -2.12
CA THR A 124 -10.75 -8.30 -1.94
C THR A 124 -9.26 -8.01 -1.97
N ILE A 125 -8.53 -8.46 -0.95
CA ILE A 125 -7.08 -8.26 -0.81
C ILE A 125 -6.42 -9.62 -0.58
N GLY A 126 -5.36 -9.92 -1.33
CA GLY A 126 -4.56 -11.12 -1.11
C GLY A 126 -3.90 -11.15 0.27
N GLY A 127 -3.41 -12.33 0.67
CA GLY A 127 -2.60 -12.47 1.89
C GLY A 127 -1.33 -11.63 1.82
N ARG A 128 -0.97 -11.01 2.95
CA ARG A 128 0.14 -10.03 3.06
C ARG A 128 0.09 -8.96 1.97
N GLY A 129 -1.12 -8.66 1.48
CA GLY A 129 -1.36 -7.84 0.31
C GLY A 129 -1.78 -6.42 0.66
N ALA A 130 -1.75 -5.56 -0.35
CA ALA A 130 -2.27 -4.21 -0.29
C ALA A 130 -3.10 -3.90 -1.54
N LEU A 131 -4.02 -2.96 -1.40
CA LEU A 131 -4.78 -2.35 -2.48
C LEU A 131 -4.70 -0.84 -2.29
N VAL A 132 -4.31 -0.11 -3.34
CA VAL A 132 -4.33 1.35 -3.34
C VAL A 132 -5.23 1.80 -4.47
N LEU A 133 -6.28 2.51 -4.12
CA LEU A 133 -7.34 2.94 -5.01
C LEU A 133 -7.28 4.45 -5.17
N LYS A 134 -7.30 4.93 -6.42
CA LYS A 134 -7.49 6.34 -6.75
C LYS A 134 -8.93 6.56 -7.17
N ARG A 135 -9.58 7.59 -6.66
CA ARG A 135 -10.90 7.99 -7.12
C ARG A 135 -10.83 8.52 -8.57
N ALA A 136 -11.79 8.09 -9.40
CA ALA A 136 -12.01 8.65 -10.72
C ALA A 136 -12.48 10.12 -10.59
N GLY A 137 -11.92 10.99 -11.42
CA GLY A 137 -12.33 12.40 -11.52
C GLY A 137 -13.70 12.56 -12.15
#